data_AF-A0A2N8M890-F1
#
_entry.id   AF-A0A2N8M890-F1
#
_cell.length_a   1.000
_cell.length_b   1.000
_cell.length_c   1.000
_cell.angle_alpha   90.00
_cell.angle_beta   90.00
_cell.angle_gamma   90.00
#
_symmetry.space_group_name_H-M   'P 1'
#
loop_
_entity.id
_entity.type
_entity.pdbx_description
1 polymer ?
#
loop_
_entity_poly.entity_id
_entity_poly.type
_entity_poly.pdbx_seq_one_letter_code
_entity_poly.pdbx_strand_id
1 'polypeptide(L)'
;MKTRDNPRRNVRSLLDPAIIRPAIWDAFRKLDPRLMIRNPVMFVVEIVSVLTTILYLRDLVTGEAGTAKFTFQIGLWLWITLLFANFAEAVAEGRGKAQAATLRKARTDTRAKRLIDPYGRSGMKDVVEG
;
A
#
# COMPACT_ATOMS: atom_id res chain seq x y z
N MET A 1 12.04 43.09 11.86
CA MET A 1 11.16 42.45 10.84
C MET A 1 11.53 40.97 10.78
N LYS A 2 10.73 40.07 11.37
CA LYS A 2 11.07 38.64 11.55
C LYS A 2 10.35 37.82 10.48
N THR A 3 11.10 37.32 9.49
CA THR A 3 10.58 36.45 8.42
C THR A 3 10.05 35.17 9.04
N ARG A 4 8.79 34.84 8.77
CA ARG A 4 8.17 33.58 9.17
C ARG A 4 8.72 32.48 8.26
N ASP A 5 9.56 31.61 8.80
CA ASP A 5 9.95 30.38 8.11
C ASP A 5 8.71 29.49 7.95
N ASN A 6 8.30 29.29 6.69
CA ASN A 6 7.23 28.39 6.33
C ASN A 6 7.81 26.97 6.24
N PRO A 7 7.43 26.01 7.11
CA PRO A 7 7.89 24.64 6.97
C PRO A 7 7.29 24.08 5.68
N ARG A 8 8.14 23.87 4.67
CA ARG A 8 7.75 23.25 3.41
C ARG A 8 7.07 21.93 3.74
N ARG A 9 5.77 21.81 3.47
CA ARG A 9 5.04 20.53 3.54
C ARG A 9 5.82 19.53 2.69
N ASN A 10 6.41 18.53 3.33
CA ASN A 10 7.00 17.39 2.64
C ASN A 10 5.86 16.67 1.91
N VAL A 11 5.66 17.02 0.64
CA VAL A 11 4.79 16.28 -0.25
C VAL A 11 5.48 14.94 -0.43
N ARG A 12 5.00 13.90 0.27
CA ARG A 12 5.56 12.55 0.15
C ARG A 12 5.53 12.16 -1.32
N SER A 13 6.71 11.93 -1.88
CA SER A 13 6.88 11.54 -3.27
C SER A 13 6.13 10.25 -3.55
N LEU A 14 5.62 10.09 -4.77
CA LEU A 14 4.97 8.86 -5.24
C LEU A 14 5.87 7.62 -5.08
N LEU A 15 7.18 7.87 -4.99
CA LEU A 15 8.25 6.89 -4.82
C LEU A 15 8.85 6.93 -3.41
N ASP A 16 8.08 7.31 -2.39
CA ASP A 16 8.56 7.29 -1.01
C ASP A 16 9.02 5.85 -0.66
N PRO A 17 10.31 5.64 -0.31
CA PRO A 17 10.84 4.33 0.03
C PRO A 17 10.08 3.65 1.16
N ALA A 18 9.42 4.43 2.03
CA ALA A 18 8.56 3.93 3.10
C ALA A 18 7.28 3.23 2.58
N ILE A 19 6.87 3.49 1.34
CA ILE A 19 5.71 2.86 0.69
C ILE A 19 6.17 1.70 -0.23
N ILE A 20 7.25 1.91 -0.98
CA ILE A 20 7.73 0.91 -1.96
C ILE A 20 8.24 -0.36 -1.28
N ARG A 21 9.07 -0.24 -0.23
CA ARG A 21 9.67 -1.42 0.43
C ARG A 21 8.63 -2.40 0.98
N PRO A 22 7.61 -1.95 1.75
CA PRO A 22 6.53 -2.83 2.17
C PRO A 22 5.74 -3.39 1.00
N ALA A 23 5.46 -2.58 -0.04
CA ALA A 23 4.68 -3.01 -1.20
C ALA A 23 5.36 -4.13 -2.00
N ILE A 24 6.70 -4.11 -2.13
CA ILE A 24 7.44 -5.22 -2.75
C ILE A 24 7.26 -6.49 -1.94
N TRP A 25 7.45 -6.44 -0.61
CA TRP A 25 7.28 -7.61 0.25
C TRP A 25 5.85 -8.14 0.25
N ASP A 26 4.87 -7.24 0.30
CA ASP A 26 3.45 -7.58 0.23
C ASP A 26 3.08 -8.18 -1.14
N ALA A 27 3.71 -7.75 -2.24
CA ALA A 27 3.47 -8.33 -3.56
C ALA A 27 3.86 -9.81 -3.65
N PHE A 28 4.97 -10.19 -3.02
CA PHE A 28 5.36 -11.60 -2.89
C PHE A 28 4.47 -12.35 -1.90
N ARG A 29 4.04 -11.71 -0.81
CA ARG A 29 3.15 -12.33 0.18
C ARG A 29 1.73 -12.55 -0.34
N LYS A 30 1.27 -11.71 -1.27
CA LYS A 30 -0.02 -11.84 -1.96
C LYS A 30 -0.03 -12.95 -3.02
N LEU A 31 1.10 -13.58 -3.32
CA LEU A 31 1.19 -14.82 -4.11
C LEU A 31 0.67 -16.05 -3.34
N ASP A 32 0.14 -15.90 -2.13
CA ASP A 32 -0.42 -17.04 -1.42
C ASP A 32 -1.78 -17.40 -2.03
N PRO A 33 -1.95 -18.56 -2.68
CA PRO A 33 -3.13 -18.91 -3.48
C PRO A 33 -4.42 -18.88 -2.67
N ARG A 34 -4.32 -19.04 -1.34
CA ARG A 34 -5.45 -18.94 -0.39
C ARG A 34 -6.04 -17.53 -0.30
N LEU A 35 -5.24 -16.50 -0.53
CA LEU A 35 -5.67 -15.10 -0.55
C LEU A 35 -6.24 -14.71 -1.92
N MET A 36 -5.72 -15.31 -3.00
CA MET A 36 -6.12 -15.00 -4.38
C MET A 36 -7.49 -15.55 -4.78
N ILE A 37 -8.11 -16.48 -4.02
CA ILE A 37 -9.47 -16.99 -4.30
C ILE A 37 -10.53 -15.86 -4.40
N ARG A 38 -10.33 -14.74 -3.70
CA ARG A 38 -11.22 -13.57 -3.79
C ARG A 38 -10.99 -12.71 -5.03
N ASN A 39 -9.85 -12.88 -5.71
CA ASN A 39 -9.49 -12.21 -6.96
C ASN A 39 -9.36 -13.27 -8.08
N PRO A 40 -10.49 -13.68 -8.70
CA PRO A 40 -10.53 -14.85 -9.58
C PRO A 40 -9.63 -14.71 -10.80
N VAL A 41 -9.47 -13.49 -11.33
CA VAL A 41 -8.59 -13.24 -12.49
C VAL A 41 -7.14 -13.50 -12.12
N MET A 42 -6.68 -12.93 -11.01
CA MET A 42 -5.31 -13.11 -10.55
C MET A 42 -4.98 -14.57 -10.22
N PHE A 43 -5.91 -15.29 -9.58
CA PHE A 43 -5.76 -16.71 -9.25
C PHE A 43 -5.57 -17.61 -10.48
N VAL A 44 -6.33 -17.37 -11.56
CA VAL A 44 -6.19 -18.13 -12.80
C VAL A 44 -4.80 -17.92 -13.42
N VAL A 45 -4.30 -16.68 -13.43
CA VAL A 45 -2.97 -16.38 -13.95
C VAL A 45 -1.88 -17.06 -13.11
N GLU A 46 -2.06 -17.17 -11.79
CA GLU A 46 -1.14 -17.90 -10.91
C GLU A 46 -1.07 -19.37 -11.27
N ILE A 47 -2.23 -20.04 -11.40
CA ILE A 47 -2.31 -21.45 -11.78
C ILE A 47 -1.64 -21.68 -13.14
N VAL A 48 -1.93 -20.82 -14.12
CA VAL A 48 -1.32 -20.92 -15.46
C VAL A 48 0.20 -20.75 -15.37
N SER A 49 0.69 -19.77 -14.60
CA SER A 49 2.13 -19.53 -14.41
C SER A 49 2.82 -20.74 -13.77
N VAL A 50 2.20 -21.35 -12.75
CA VAL A 50 2.71 -22.56 -12.10
C VAL A 50 2.70 -23.74 -13.07
N LEU A 51 1.62 -23.96 -13.81
CA LEU A 51 1.51 -25.03 -14.80
C LEU A 51 2.57 -24.88 -15.91
N THR A 52 2.74 -23.67 -16.46
CA THR A 52 3.78 -23.38 -17.46
C THR A 52 5.18 -23.64 -16.90
N THR A 53 5.42 -23.33 -15.62
CA THR A 53 6.70 -23.62 -14.95
C THR A 53 6.94 -25.13 -14.83
N ILE A 54 5.91 -25.91 -14.52
CA ILE A 54 5.99 -27.39 -14.47
C ILE A 54 6.29 -27.96 -15.85
N LEU A 55 5.61 -27.47 -16.90
CA LEU A 55 5.87 -27.89 -18.28
C LEU A 55 7.30 -27.54 -18.71
N TYR A 56 7.78 -26.34 -18.39
CA TYR A 56 9.16 -25.95 -18.64
C TYR A 56 10.17 -26.89 -17.97
N LEU A 57 9.96 -27.23 -16.69
CA LEU A 57 10.83 -28.17 -15.97
C LEU A 57 10.78 -29.57 -16.58
N ARG A 58 9.61 -30.02 -17.03
CA ARG A 58 9.46 -31.29 -17.75
C ARG A 58 10.27 -31.27 -19.05
N ASP A 59 10.12 -30.24 -19.88
CA ASP A 59 10.81 -30.12 -21.17
C ASP A 59 12.34 -30.08 -21.00
N LEU A 60 12.82 -29.48 -19.91
CA LEU A 60 14.24 -29.51 -19.54
C LEU A 60 14.74 -30.92 -19.21
N VAL A 61 13.94 -31.70 -18.48
CA VAL A 61 14.31 -33.07 -18.07
C VAL A 61 14.19 -34.06 -19.22
N THR A 62 13.22 -33.90 -20.12
CA THR A 62 13.03 -34.78 -21.29
C THR A 62 13.96 -34.46 -22.46
N GLY A 63 14.75 -33.38 -22.38
CA GLY A 63 15.73 -33.01 -23.39
C GLY A 63 15.13 -32.32 -24.62
N GLU A 64 13.87 -31.86 -24.56
CA GLU A 64 13.22 -31.10 -25.63
C GLU A 64 13.68 -29.63 -25.62
N ALA A 65 14.98 -29.42 -25.90
CA ALA A 65 15.63 -28.11 -25.79
C ALA A 65 15.07 -27.05 -26.76
N GLY A 66 14.41 -27.45 -27.84
CA GLY A 66 13.77 -26.54 -28.80
C GLY A 66 12.55 -25.82 -28.21
N THR A 67 11.71 -26.55 -27.49
CA THR A 67 10.48 -26.05 -26.85
C THR A 67 10.77 -25.36 -25.52
N ALA A 68 11.75 -25.84 -24.75
CA ALA A 68 12.06 -25.33 -23.42
C ALA A 68 12.37 -23.81 -23.39
N LYS A 69 13.10 -23.28 -24.38
CA LYS A 69 13.41 -21.82 -24.43
C LYS A 69 12.16 -20.98 -24.62
N PHE A 70 11.23 -21.43 -25.46
CA PHE A 70 9.98 -20.73 -25.73
C PHE A 70 9.05 -20.79 -24.52
N THR A 71 8.91 -21.98 -23.90
CA THR A 71 8.14 -22.16 -22.66
C THR A 71 8.68 -21.30 -21.53
N PHE A 72 10.00 -21.19 -21.38
CA PHE A 72 10.64 -20.30 -20.41
C PHE A 72 10.30 -18.83 -20.67
N GLN A 73 10.38 -18.36 -21.92
CA GLN A 73 10.09 -16.97 -22.27
C GLN A 73 8.64 -16.59 -21.92
N ILE A 74 7.68 -17.49 -22.19
CA ILE A 74 6.28 -17.31 -21.80
C ILE A 74 6.14 -17.31 -20.28
N GLY A 75 6.72 -18.30 -19.59
CA GLY A 75 6.69 -18.40 -18.14
C GLY A 75 7.26 -17.16 -17.45
N LEU A 76 8.36 -16.62 -17.96
CA LEU A 76 8.99 -15.41 -17.45
C LEU A 76 8.04 -14.20 -17.55
N TRP A 77 7.37 -14.02 -18.70
CA TRP A 77 6.39 -12.95 -18.87
C TRP A 77 5.17 -13.10 -17.96
N LEU A 78 4.68 -14.33 -17.78
CA LEU A 78 3.58 -14.61 -16.85
C LEU A 78 3.96 -14.23 -15.41
N TRP A 79 5.13 -14.64 -14.95
CA TRP A 79 5.62 -14.30 -13.60
C TRP A 79 5.83 -12.79 -13.42
N ILE A 80 6.44 -12.10 -14.39
CA ILE A 80 6.68 -10.66 -14.30
C ILE A 80 5.36 -9.88 -14.23
N THR A 81 4.39 -10.21 -15.09
CA THR A 81 3.11 -9.50 -15.13
C THR A 81 2.27 -9.76 -13.87
N LEU A 82 2.30 -10.98 -13.34
CA LEU A 82 1.62 -11.33 -12.10
C LEU A 82 2.23 -10.61 -10.89
N LEU A 83 3.57 -10.58 -10.78
CA LEU A 83 4.27 -9.81 -9.75
C LEU A 83 3.96 -8.31 -9.84
N PHE A 84 3.91 -7.77 -11.05
CA PHE A 84 3.58 -6.36 -11.29
C PHE A 84 2.13 -6.04 -10.88
N ALA A 85 1.18 -6.92 -11.19
CA ALA A 85 -0.20 -6.75 -10.77
C ALA A 85 -0.35 -6.79 -9.24
N ASN A 86 0.29 -7.75 -8.56
CA ASN A 86 0.32 -7.81 -7.09
C ASN A 86 0.96 -6.55 -6.48
N PHE A 87 2.02 -6.04 -7.09
CA PHE A 87 2.67 -4.80 -6.67
C PHE A 87 1.74 -3.58 -6.85
N ALA A 88 1.06 -3.46 -8.00
CA ALA A 88 0.12 -2.38 -8.25
C ALA A 88 -1.02 -2.38 -7.22
N GLU A 89 -1.54 -3.56 -6.87
CA GLU A 89 -2.56 -3.72 -5.83
C GLU A 89 -2.03 -3.30 -4.45
N ALA A 90 -0.81 -3.72 -4.08
CA ALA A 90 -0.18 -3.32 -2.82
C ALA A 90 0.06 -1.80 -2.74
N VAL A 91 0.50 -1.16 -3.83
CA VAL A 91 0.68 0.29 -3.91
C VAL A 91 -0.66 1.03 -3.80
N ALA A 92 -1.71 0.53 -4.44
CA ALA A 92 -3.05 1.11 -4.37
C ALA A 92 -3.59 1.09 -2.92
N GLU A 93 -3.48 -0.04 -2.24
CA GLU A 93 -3.89 -0.16 -0.83
C GLU A 93 -3.00 0.65 0.12
N GLY A 94 -1.69 0.69 -0.12
CA GLY A 94 -0.72 1.35 0.75
C GLY A 94 -1.01 2.84 0.93
N ARG A 95 -1.51 3.52 -0.12
CA ARG A 95 -1.89 4.93 -0.05
C ARG A 95 -3.18 5.16 0.73
N GLY A 96 -4.19 4.30 0.55
CA GLY A 96 -5.43 4.34 1.32
C GLY A 96 -5.16 4.16 2.83
N LYS A 97 -4.29 3.21 3.18
CA LYS A 97 -3.86 2.97 4.57
C LYS A 97 -3.07 4.16 5.14
N ALA A 98 -2.13 4.73 4.38
CA ALA A 98 -1.32 5.87 4.81
C ALA A 98 -2.15 7.16 5.00
N GLN A 99 -3.11 7.44 4.10
CA GLN A 99 -4.03 8.55 4.25
C GLN A 99 -4.96 8.36 5.45
N ALA A 100 -5.56 7.18 5.62
CA ALA A 100 -6.41 6.87 6.77
C ALA A 100 -5.65 6.97 8.11
N ALA A 101 -4.40 6.52 8.16
CA ALA A 101 -3.55 6.66 9.34
C ALA A 101 -3.27 8.14 9.69
N THR A 102 -3.07 8.99 8.67
CA THR A 102 -2.86 10.43 8.87
C THR A 102 -4.13 11.11 9.42
N LEU A 103 -5.31 10.77 8.89
CA LEU A 103 -6.59 11.28 9.42
C LEU A 103 -6.87 10.78 10.84
N ARG A 104 -6.62 9.50 11.12
CA ARG A 104 -6.76 8.94 12.48
C ARG A 104 -5.85 9.66 13.47
N LYS A 105 -4.59 9.87 13.11
CA LYS A 105 -3.63 10.62 13.95
C LYS A 105 -4.06 12.07 14.14
N ALA A 106 -4.52 12.74 13.08
CA ALA A 106 -5.04 14.10 13.18
C ALA A 106 -6.26 14.20 14.11
N ARG A 107 -7.20 13.23 14.04
CA ARG A 107 -8.36 13.18 14.96
C ARG A 107 -7.91 13.02 16.42
N THR A 108 -6.90 12.20 16.70
CA THR A 108 -6.39 11.98 18.06
C THR A 108 -5.59 13.17 18.60
N ASP A 109 -4.81 13.86 17.76
CA ASP A 109 -3.96 14.98 18.16
C ASP A 109 -4.69 16.35 18.18
N THR A 110 -5.98 16.39 17.80
CA THR A 110 -6.74 17.66 17.79
C THR A 110 -7.09 18.10 19.21
N ARG A 111 -6.27 18.97 19.80
CA ARG A 111 -6.62 19.71 21.03
C ARG A 111 -7.64 20.80 20.71
N ALA A 112 -8.89 20.59 21.10
CA ALA A 112 -9.93 21.62 21.04
C ALA A 112 -9.98 22.42 22.35
N LYS A 113 -10.06 23.76 22.25
CA LYS A 113 -10.34 24.62 23.39
C LYS A 113 -11.84 24.54 23.71
N ARG A 114 -12.19 23.84 24.78
CA ARG A 114 -13.58 23.77 25.27
C ARG A 114 -13.97 25.14 25.85
N LEU A 115 -14.89 25.82 25.20
CA LEU A 115 -15.51 27.03 25.75
C LEU A 115 -16.52 26.59 26.83
N ILE A 116 -16.37 27.13 28.04
CA ILE A 116 -17.25 26.84 29.17
C ILE A 116 -18.57 27.63 29.04
N ASP A 117 -18.57 28.67 28.22
CA ASP A 117 -19.72 29.51 27.91
C ASP A 117 -19.71 29.90 26.42
N PRO A 118 -20.75 29.55 25.63
CA PRO A 118 -20.87 29.94 24.22
C PRO A 118 -21.00 31.46 24.01
N TYR A 119 -21.40 32.21 25.04
CA TYR A 119 -21.67 33.65 24.96
C TYR A 119 -20.61 34.54 25.64
N GLY A 120 -19.54 33.96 26.17
CA GLY A 120 -18.43 34.75 26.74
C GLY A 120 -18.82 35.63 27.94
N ARG A 121 -19.77 35.19 28.78
CA ARG A 121 -20.11 35.87 30.06
C ARG A 121 -19.26 35.39 31.23
N SER A 122 -17.99 35.06 30.99
CA SER A 122 -17.01 34.90 32.05
C SER A 122 -16.19 36.17 32.21
N GLY A 123 -16.85 37.24 32.63
CA GLY A 123 -16.25 38.51 32.99
C GLY A 123 -17.19 39.22 33.95
N MET A 124 -16.72 39.46 35.16
CA MET A 124 -17.41 40.09 36.31
C MET A 124 -18.54 39.27 36.94
N LYS A 125 -18.13 38.37 37.85
CA LYS A 125 -18.81 38.33 39.15
C LYS A 125 -18.00 39.24 40.05
N ASP A 126 -18.61 40.34 40.49
CA ASP A 126 -18.07 41.13 41.58
C ASP A 126 -17.93 40.19 42.78
N VAL A 127 -16.69 39.97 43.20
CA VAL A 127 -16.40 39.37 44.50
C VAL A 127 -16.81 40.43 45.50
N VAL A 128 -18.05 40.31 45.99
CA VAL A 128 -18.54 41.10 47.11
C VAL A 128 -17.73 40.66 48.32
N GLU A 129 -16.76 41.47 48.73
CA GLU A 129 -16.27 41.45 50.10
C GLU A 129 -17.38 42.04 50.99
N GLY A 130 -17.76 41.27 52.01
CA GLY A 130 -18.80 41.56 52.99
C GLY A 130 -19.18 40.31 53.75
#